data_AF-A0A6I2Y4V0-F1
#
_entry.id   AF-A0A6I2Y4V0-F1
#
_cell.length_a   1.000
_cell.length_b   1.000
_cell.length_c   1.000
_cell.angle_alpha   90.00
_cell.angle_beta   90.00
_cell.angle_gamma   90.00
#
_symmetry.space_group_name_H-M   'P 1'
#
loop_
_entity.id
_entity.type
_entity.pdbx_description
1 polymer ?
#
loop_
_entity_poly.entity_id
_entity_poly.type
_entity_poly.pdbx_seq_one_letter_code
_entity_poly.pdbx_strand_id
1 'polypeptide(L)'
;MLTLSHDDGHVEGEIELHTGKAGQPWTVRLYSDGVREWTVTRSTSSEDGGGTLSVSRLLTHHAGVDAIKATAVNKMTGERCVVRATL
;
A
#
# COMPACT_ATOMS: atom_id res chain seq x y z
N MET A 1 7.16 -2.98 -1.25
CA MET A 1 6.62 -4.32 -1.52
C MET A 1 5.10 -4.32 -1.31
N LEU A 2 4.37 -5.24 -1.95
CA LEU A 2 2.96 -5.53 -1.65
C LEU A 2 2.83 -7.03 -1.41
N THR A 3 2.26 -7.40 -0.28
CA THR A 3 1.99 -8.79 0.12
C THR A 3 0.48 -8.97 0.26
N LEU A 4 -0.05 -10.10 -0.22
CA LEU A 4 -1.47 -10.45 -0.10
C LEU A 4 -1.62 -11.79 0.66
N SER A 5 -2.60 -11.87 1.54
CA SER A 5 -3.00 -13.10 2.24
C SER A 5 -4.52 -13.21 2.35
N HIS A 6 -5.04 -14.44 2.43
CA HIS A 6 -6.45 -14.68 2.77
C HIS A 6 -6.62 -14.59 4.29
N ASP A 7 -7.65 -13.86 4.73
CA ASP A 7 -8.04 -13.72 6.13
C ASP A 7 -9.56 -13.79 6.26
N ASP A 8 -10.10 -14.92 6.75
CA ASP A 8 -11.52 -15.11 7.08
C ASP A 8 -12.53 -14.50 6.05
N GLY A 9 -12.34 -14.80 4.77
CA GLY A 9 -13.22 -14.32 3.68
C GLY A 9 -12.88 -12.91 3.14
N HIS A 10 -11.75 -12.34 3.56
CA HIS A 10 -11.19 -11.09 3.08
C HIS A 10 -9.78 -11.32 2.51
N VAL A 11 -9.27 -10.32 1.79
CA VAL A 11 -7.88 -10.25 1.36
C VAL A 11 -7.15 -9.23 2.21
N GLU A 12 -6.17 -9.64 3.01
CA GLU A 12 -5.28 -8.72 3.67
C GLU A 12 -4.17 -8.28 2.72
N GLY A 13 -4.07 -6.98 2.47
CA GLY A 13 -3.00 -6.36 1.71
C GLY A 13 -2.06 -5.56 2.60
N GLU A 14 -0.79 -5.94 2.66
CA GLU A 14 0.27 -5.18 3.33
C GLU A 14 1.16 -4.48 2.31
N ILE A 15 1.37 -3.18 2.49
CA ILE A 15 2.26 -2.37 1.67
C ILE A 15 3.39 -1.86 2.55
N GLU A 16 4.61 -2.17 2.14
CA GLU A 16 5.82 -1.64 2.75
C GLU A 16 6.57 -0.75 1.77
N LEU A 17 6.90 0.47 2.18
CA LEU A 17 7.64 1.43 1.38
C LEU A 17 8.93 1.82 2.10
N HIS A 18 10.08 1.50 1.50
CA HIS A 18 11.38 2.00 1.94
C HIS A 18 11.81 3.16 1.04
N THR A 19 12.05 4.31 1.65
CA THR A 19 12.41 5.56 0.96
C THR A 19 13.82 6.03 1.32
N GLY A 20 14.40 5.47 2.38
CA GLY A 20 15.68 5.91 2.94
C GLY A 20 15.63 7.28 3.62
N LYS A 21 14.48 7.98 3.65
CA LYS A 21 14.34 9.31 4.26
C LYS A 21 13.09 9.40 5.12
N ALA A 22 13.28 9.60 6.43
CA ALA A 22 12.18 9.77 7.38
C ALA A 22 11.47 11.12 7.19
N GLY A 23 10.22 11.20 7.65
CA GLY A 23 9.41 12.42 7.65
C GLY A 23 8.80 12.82 6.30
N GLN A 24 9.06 12.06 5.24
CA GLN A 24 8.48 12.36 3.92
C GLN A 24 7.01 11.96 3.89
N PRO A 25 6.08 12.85 3.51
CA PRO A 25 4.67 12.53 3.41
C PRO A 25 4.37 11.75 2.12
N TRP A 26 3.76 10.58 2.26
CA TRP A 26 3.32 9.73 1.15
C TRP A 26 1.82 9.51 1.19
N THR A 27 1.15 9.76 0.06
CA THR A 27 -0.24 9.36 -0.16
C THR A 27 -0.28 7.98 -0.79
N VAL A 28 -0.79 7.00 -0.04
CA VAL A 28 -0.98 5.62 -0.49
C VAL A 28 -2.43 5.41 -0.88
N ARG A 29 -2.66 4.79 -2.03
CA ARG A 29 -3.98 4.45 -2.57
C ARG A 29 -4.01 2.96 -2.89
N LEU A 30 -5.03 2.28 -2.39
CA LEU A 30 -5.30 0.89 -2.70
C LEU A 30 -6.49 0.81 -3.66
N TYR A 31 -6.37 -0.08 -4.62
CA TYR A 31 -7.40 -0.39 -5.60
C TYR A 31 -7.63 -1.90 -5.61
N SER A 32 -8.89 -2.32 -5.64
CA SER A 32 -9.32 -3.69 -5.92
C SER A 32 -10.12 -3.69 -7.22
N ASP A 33 -9.78 -4.55 -8.17
CA ASP A 33 -10.44 -4.66 -9.48
C ASP A 33 -10.61 -3.32 -10.22
N GLY A 34 -9.64 -2.42 -10.01
CA GLY A 34 -9.63 -1.08 -10.59
C GLY A 34 -10.43 -0.02 -9.83
N VAL A 35 -11.27 -0.41 -8.86
CA VAL A 35 -12.00 0.48 -7.96
C VAL A 35 -11.11 0.89 -6.79
N ARG A 36 -11.19 2.16 -6.37
CA ARG A 36 -10.39 2.67 -5.25
C ARG A 36 -11.09 2.38 -3.93
N GLU A 37 -10.60 1.37 -3.23
CA GLU A 37 -11.12 0.95 -1.93
C GLU A 37 -10.62 1.84 -0.78
N TRP A 38 -9.37 2.30 -0.85
CA TRP A 38 -8.77 2.98 0.29
C TRP A 38 -7.71 4.02 -0.09
N THR A 39 -7.54 5.02 0.77
CA THR A 39 -6.48 6.04 0.66
C THR A 39 -6.06 6.53 2.04
N VAL A 40 -4.76 6.72 2.23
CA VAL A 40 -4.21 7.41 3.40
C VAL A 40 -3.06 8.31 2.99
N THR A 41 -2.78 9.31 3.81
CA THR A 41 -1.49 10.01 3.78
C THR A 41 -0.79 9.77 5.10
N ARG A 42 0.45 9.28 5.05
CA ARG A 42 1.31 9.10 6.22
C ARG A 42 2.75 9.46 5.88
N SER A 43 3.48 9.91 6.90
CA SER A 43 4.90 10.17 6.78
C SER A 43 5.70 8.90 7.09
N THR A 44 6.85 8.75 6.43
CA THR A 44 7.81 7.68 6.74
C THR A 44 8.37 7.84 8.15
N SER A 45 8.43 6.75 8.91
CA SER A 45 9.09 6.72 10.23
C SER A 45 10.61 6.52 10.06
N SER A 46 11.35 6.78 11.13
CA SER A 46 12.79 6.52 11.21
C SER A 46 13.13 5.29 12.06
N GLU A 47 12.11 4.55 12.53
CA GLU A 47 12.25 3.50 13.55
C GLU A 47 13.13 2.35 13.06
N ASP A 48 13.09 2.04 11.75
CA ASP A 48 13.86 0.95 11.16
C ASP A 48 15.23 1.40 10.62
N GLY A 49 15.76 2.52 11.10
CA GLY A 49 17.06 3.05 10.66
C GLY A 49 17.07 3.67 9.25
N GLY A 50 15.91 3.74 8.60
CA GLY A 50 15.69 4.38 7.30
C GLY A 50 14.22 4.78 7.16
N GLY A 51 13.92 5.73 6.27
CA GLY A 51 12.56 6.19 6.05
C GLY A 51 11.62 5.09 5.57
N THR A 52 10.83 4.49 6.46
CA THR A 52 9.93 3.37 6.15
C THR A 52 8.47 3.74 6.40
N LEU A 53 7.57 3.10 5.66
CA LEU A 53 6.12 3.20 5.86
C LEU A 53 5.50 1.83 5.60
N SER A 54 4.87 1.23 6.61
CA SER A 54 4.00 0.07 6.44
C SER A 54 2.54 0.45 6.64
N VAL A 55 1.66 -0.09 5.78
CA VAL A 55 0.21 0.00 5.91
C VAL A 55 -0.42 -1.35 5.54
N SER A 56 -1.25 -1.90 6.43
CA SER A 56 -2.05 -3.11 6.17
C SER A 56 -3.53 -2.78 6.06
N ARG A 57 -4.26 -3.45 5.16
CA ARG A 57 -5.72 -3.30 5.03
C ARG A 57 -6.38 -4.59 4.61
N LEU A 58 -7.53 -4.88 5.23
CA LEU A 58 -8.49 -5.86 4.75
C LEU A 58 -9.26 -5.26 3.56
N LEU A 59 -9.24 -5.97 2.45
CA LEU A 59 -9.96 -5.70 1.22
C LEU A 59 -11.06 -6.75 1.06
N THR A 60 -12.16 -6.36 0.43
CA THR A 60 -13.21 -7.31 0.08
C THR A 60 -12.67 -8.32 -0.92
N HIS A 61 -12.84 -9.61 -0.61
CA HIS A 61 -12.61 -10.69 -1.55
C HIS A 61 -13.79 -10.75 -2.53
N HIS A 62 -13.50 -10.65 -3.83
CA HIS A 62 -14.50 -10.83 -4.87
C HIS A 62 -14.42 -12.24 -5.45
N ALA A 63 -15.54 -12.75 -5.96
CA ALA A 63 -15.55 -14.05 -6.62
C ALA A 63 -14.67 -13.99 -7.88
N GLY A 64 -13.57 -14.75 -7.90
CA GLY A 64 -12.60 -14.75 -8.98
C GLY A 64 -11.19 -14.50 -8.46
N VAL A 65 -10.33 -13.96 -9.33
CA VAL A 65 -8.97 -13.52 -8.96
C VAL A 65 -9.05 -12.05 -8.54
N ASP A 66 -8.57 -11.73 -7.35
CA ASP A 66 -8.58 -10.34 -6.87
C ASP A 66 -7.38 -9.58 -7.44
N ALA A 67 -7.64 -8.52 -8.22
CA ALA A 67 -6.57 -7.69 -8.79
C ALA A 67 -6.28 -6.47 -7.91
N ILE A 68 -5.29 -6.59 -7.02
CA ILE A 68 -4.92 -5.52 -6.10
C ILE A 68 -3.79 -4.65 -6.68
N LYS A 69 -3.99 -3.33 -6.61
CA LYS A 69 -2.99 -2.34 -7.00
C LYS A 69 -2.80 -1.32 -5.89
N ALA A 70 -1.57 -1.12 -5.46
CA ALA A 70 -1.20 -0.01 -4.59
C ALA A 70 -0.45 1.06 -5.37
N THR A 71 -0.75 2.33 -5.10
CA THR A 71 -0.01 3.48 -5.61
C THR A 71 0.36 4.39 -4.46
N ALA A 72 1.66 4.59 -4.25
CA ALA A 72 2.20 5.55 -3.29
C ALA A 72 2.76 6.76 -4.03
N VAL A 73 2.44 7.97 -3.58
CA VAL A 73 2.96 9.22 -4.15
C VAL A 73 3.56 10.07 -3.04
N ASN A 74 4.83 10.43 -3.17
CA ASN A 74 5.49 11.38 -2.30
C ASN A 74 4.95 12.78 -2.56
N LYS A 75 4.38 13.42 -1.54
CA LYS A 75 3.76 14.74 -1.67
C LYS A 75 4.76 15.88 -1.76
N MET A 76 6.02 15.67 -1.40
CA MET A 76 7.08 16.66 -1.53
C MET A 76 7.76 16.60 -2.89
N THR A 77 8.10 15.40 -3.36
CA THR A 77 8.93 15.21 -4.58
C THR A 77 8.10 14.86 -5.81
N GLY A 78 6.86 14.42 -5.64
CA GLY A 78 6.04 13.86 -6.71
C GLY A 78 6.43 12.44 -7.12
N GLU A 79 7.44 11.85 -6.46
CA GLU A 79 7.87 10.48 -6.69
C GLU A 79 6.69 9.51 -6.56
N ARG A 80 6.64 8.51 -7.44
CA ARG A 80 5.52 7.58 -7.52
C ARG A 80 6.02 6.15 -7.53
N CYS A 81 5.53 5.35 -6.59
CA CYS A 81 5.70 3.91 -6.54
C CYS A 81 4.35 3.24 -6.86
N VAL A 82 4.37 2.23 -7.74
CA VAL A 82 3.19 1.45 -8.10
C VAL A 82 3.55 -0.02 -8.00
N VAL A 83 2.75 -0.77 -7.25
CA VAL A 83 2.88 -2.21 -7.10
C VAL A 83 1.53 -2.87 -7.35
N ARG A 84 1.56 -4.08 -7.89
CA ARG A 84 0.38 -4.87 -8.23
C ARG A 84 0.61 -6.29 -7.75
N ALA A 85 -0.46 -6.91 -7.28
CA ALA A 85 -0.49 -8.32 -6.91
C ALA A 85 -1.88 -8.87 -7.25
N THR A 86 -1.92 -10.18 -7.49
CA THR A 86 -3.16 -10.92 -7.72
C THR A 86 -3.21 -12.07 -6.76
N LEU A 87 -4.39 -12.36 -6.23
CA LEU A 87 -4.63 -13.51 -5.35
C LEU A 87 -5.70 -14.43 -5.96
#